data_AF-A0A8I2ZJT8-F1
#
_entry.id   AF-A0A8I2ZJT8-F1
#
_cell.length_a   1.000
_cell.length_b   1.000
_cell.length_c   1.000
_cell.angle_alpha   90.00
_cell.angle_beta   90.00
_cell.angle_gamma   90.00
#
_symmetry.space_group_name_H-M   'P 1'
#
loop_
_entity.id
_entity.type
_entity.pdbx_description
1 polymer ?
#
loop_
_entity_poly.entity_id
_entity_poly.type
_entity_poly.pdbx_seq_one_letter_code
_entity_poly.pdbx_strand_id
1 'polypeptide(L)'
;MMSSDLTSARPHYILWERSFRSTKSQQSELVPVIDILVRAAQFIGLNQEECWADIDTVERQTRRYVWWSVFIGAGFILMSWGTLPMLIETDCHVQQPLDVEDSFEQCPKFGSTEIYEDGQSRPVTVGSYNRFKAKMYTIANSIMHQIYFTQHNGSEELCSDPSKYPTITY
;
A
#
# COMPACT_ATOMS: atom_id res chain seq x y z
N MET A 1 -18.50 39.10 32.97
CA MET A 1 -18.37 39.10 31.50
C MET A 1 -16.90 38.82 31.20
N MET A 2 -16.51 37.55 31.11
CA MET A 2 -15.15 37.16 30.77
C MET A 2 -15.03 37.17 29.24
N SER A 3 -14.27 38.12 28.71
CA SER A 3 -13.83 38.11 27.31
C SER A 3 -12.77 37.02 27.17
N SER A 4 -13.17 35.86 26.66
CA SER A 4 -12.23 34.79 26.27
C SER A 4 -11.57 35.18 24.95
N ASP A 5 -10.29 35.53 25.01
CA ASP A 5 -9.42 35.83 23.87
C ASP A 5 -9.33 34.63 22.88
N LEU A 6 -10.01 34.75 21.73
CA LEU A 6 -9.95 33.85 20.58
C LEU A 6 -8.69 34.05 19.69
N THR A 7 -7.63 34.63 20.25
CA THR A 7 -6.40 35.01 19.53
C THR A 7 -5.23 34.07 19.79
N SER A 8 -5.26 33.26 20.84
CA SER A 8 -4.16 32.36 21.23
C SER A 8 -4.06 31.07 20.40
N ALA A 9 -5.16 30.59 19.79
CA ALA A 9 -5.17 29.35 18.99
C ALA A 9 -4.70 29.49 17.53
N ARG A 10 -4.49 30.73 17.05
CA ARG A 10 -4.23 31.04 15.63
C ARG A 10 -2.86 30.57 15.10
N PRO A 11 -1.75 30.58 15.85
CA PRO A 11 -0.44 30.21 15.29
C PRO A 11 -0.35 28.72 14.94
N HIS A 12 -0.87 27.85 15.81
CA HIS A 12 -0.83 26.40 15.61
C HIS A 12 -1.70 25.94 14.44
N TYR A 13 -2.89 26.52 14.29
CA TYR A 13 -3.76 26.26 13.16
C TYR A 13 -3.12 26.65 11.81
N ILE A 14 -2.47 27.82 11.75
CA ILE A 14 -1.81 28.31 10.53
C ILE A 14 -0.59 27.45 10.18
N LEU A 15 0.19 27.03 11.18
CA LEU A 15 1.32 26.11 10.96
C LEU A 15 0.84 24.73 10.50
N TRP A 16 -0.26 24.23 11.08
CA TRP A 16 -0.89 22.98 10.65
C TRP A 16 -1.42 23.07 9.23
N GLU A 17 -2.14 24.14 8.87
CA GLU A 17 -2.63 24.32 7.50
C GLU A 17 -1.51 24.48 6.47
N ARG A 18 -0.41 25.14 6.84
CA ARG A 18 0.79 25.25 5.99
C ARG A 18 1.44 23.88 5.80
N SER A 19 1.60 23.12 6.88
CA SER A 19 2.13 21.75 6.83
C SER A 19 1.23 20.86 5.98
N PHE A 20 -0.09 20.89 6.20
CA PHE A 20 -1.08 20.13 5.44
C PHE A 20 -1.10 20.50 3.96
N ARG A 21 -1.08 21.79 3.62
CA ARG A 21 -0.99 22.25 2.22
C ARG A 21 0.34 21.86 1.59
N SER A 22 1.44 21.93 2.32
CA SER A 22 2.75 21.47 1.84
C SER A 22 2.74 19.97 1.55
N THR A 23 2.15 19.16 2.45
CA THR A 23 2.00 17.72 2.24
C THR A 23 1.11 17.44 1.04
N LYS A 24 -0.02 18.14 0.88
CA LYS A 24 -0.89 17.98 -0.29
C LYS A 24 -0.24 18.41 -1.60
N SER A 25 0.54 19.49 -1.62
CA SER A 25 1.30 19.91 -2.80
C SER A 25 2.29 18.82 -3.21
N GLN A 26 3.08 18.34 -2.24
CA GLN A 26 4.05 17.28 -2.45
C GLN A 26 3.39 15.97 -2.93
N GLN A 27 2.21 15.62 -2.40
CA GLN A 27 1.41 14.49 -2.89
C GLN A 27 1.04 14.66 -4.37
N SER A 28 0.47 15.81 -4.73
CA SER A 28 0.01 16.07 -6.11
C SER A 28 1.14 16.04 -7.14
N GLU A 29 2.36 16.41 -6.74
CA GLU A 29 3.54 16.38 -7.60
C GLU A 29 4.14 14.97 -7.73
N LEU A 30 4.10 14.16 -6.67
CA LEU A 30 4.75 12.85 -6.63
C LEU A 30 3.88 11.71 -7.17
N VAL A 31 2.56 11.80 -7.11
CA VAL A 31 1.66 10.76 -7.65
C VAL A 31 1.97 10.43 -9.13
N PRO A 32 2.13 11.42 -10.04
CA PRO A 32 2.52 11.15 -11.43
C PRO A 32 3.91 10.50 -11.56
N VAL A 33 4.87 10.89 -10.71
CA VAL A 33 6.23 10.32 -10.73
C VAL A 33 6.19 8.85 -10.35
N ILE A 34 5.38 8.49 -9.36
CA ILE A 34 5.17 7.09 -8.93
C ILE A 34 4.52 6.28 -10.06
N ASP A 35 3.53 6.84 -10.75
CA ASP A 35 2.91 6.19 -11.92
C ASP A 35 3.94 5.94 -13.04
N ILE A 36 4.76 6.95 -13.36
CA ILE A 36 5.83 6.81 -14.35
C ILE A 36 6.81 5.70 -13.97
N LEU A 37 7.19 5.60 -12.69
CA LEU A 37 8.08 4.54 -12.20
C LEU A 37 7.47 3.15 -12.43
N VAL A 38 6.20 2.97 -12.09
CA VAL A 38 5.47 1.72 -12.29
C VAL A 38 5.38 1.37 -13.78
N ARG A 39 4.97 2.33 -14.62
CA ARG A 39 4.85 2.12 -16.07
C ARG A 39 6.19 1.83 -16.71
N ALA A 40 7.27 2.47 -16.27
CA ALA A 40 8.61 2.19 -16.76
C ALA A 40 9.03 0.75 -16.43
N ALA A 41 8.76 0.27 -15.20
CA ALA A 41 9.00 -1.11 -14.82
C ALA A 41 8.19 -2.11 -15.66
N GLN A 42 6.91 -1.81 -15.93
CA GLN A 42 6.07 -2.62 -16.82
C GLN A 42 6.57 -2.60 -18.27
N PHE A 43 7.02 -1.44 -18.75
CA PHE A 43 7.51 -1.26 -20.12
C PHE A 43 8.75 -2.12 -20.40
N ILE A 44 9.64 -2.28 -19.42
CA ILE A 44 10.79 -3.18 -19.54
C ILE A 44 10.45 -4.65 -19.24
N GLY A 45 9.18 -4.98 -19.02
CA GLY A 45 8.70 -6.36 -18.84
C GLY A 45 8.97 -6.95 -17.46
N LEU A 46 9.22 -6.14 -16.42
CA LEU A 46 9.43 -6.66 -15.06
C LEU A 46 8.18 -7.32 -14.46
N ASN A 47 7.00 -7.03 -14.98
CA ASN A 47 5.74 -7.64 -14.54
C ASN A 47 5.36 -8.92 -15.30
N GLN A 48 6.15 -9.32 -16.30
CA GLN A 48 5.86 -10.45 -17.20
C GLN A 48 6.89 -11.55 -16.99
N GLU A 49 6.83 -12.21 -15.84
CA GLU A 49 7.81 -13.25 -15.48
C GLU A 49 7.86 -14.41 -16.51
N GLU A 50 6.72 -14.75 -17.10
CA GLU A 50 6.60 -15.78 -18.13
C GLU A 50 7.35 -15.43 -19.43
N CYS A 51 7.55 -14.14 -19.69
CA CYS A 51 8.26 -13.64 -20.87
C CYS A 51 9.77 -13.47 -20.65
N TRP A 52 10.27 -13.72 -19.44
CA TRP A 52 11.70 -13.65 -19.20
C TRP A 52 12.40 -14.79 -19.95
N ALA A 53 13.47 -14.44 -20.68
CA ALA A 53 14.32 -15.41 -21.34
C ALA A 53 14.87 -16.46 -20.36
N ASP A 54 15.56 -17.48 -20.88
CA ASP A 54 16.28 -18.43 -20.04
C ASP A 54 17.45 -17.72 -19.32
N ILE A 55 17.12 -17.17 -18.15
CA ILE A 55 18.00 -16.43 -17.25
C ILE A 55 18.33 -17.29 -16.05
N ASP A 56 19.49 -17.03 -15.45
CA ASP A 56 19.92 -17.77 -14.27
C ASP A 56 19.00 -17.49 -13.06
N THR A 57 19.15 -18.32 -12.02
CA THR A 57 18.31 -18.23 -10.82
C THR A 57 18.51 -16.90 -10.08
N VAL A 58 19.74 -16.39 -10.03
CA VAL A 58 20.07 -15.16 -9.28
C VAL A 58 19.42 -13.95 -9.94
N GLU A 59 19.54 -13.83 -11.27
CA GLU A 59 18.93 -12.79 -12.08
C GLU A 59 17.40 -12.86 -11.99
N ARG A 60 16.82 -14.07 -12.07
CA ARG A 60 15.37 -14.27 -11.92
C ARG A 60 14.88 -13.74 -10.57
N GLN A 61 15.54 -14.11 -9.48
CA GLN A 61 15.15 -13.64 -8.14
C GLN A 61 15.39 -12.13 -7.99
N THR A 62 16.46 -11.60 -8.57
CA THR A 62 16.74 -10.15 -8.58
C THR A 62 15.62 -9.38 -9.29
N ARG A 63 15.16 -9.84 -10.46
CA ARG A 63 14.05 -9.22 -11.19
C ARG A 63 12.74 -9.26 -10.39
N ARG A 64 12.44 -10.39 -9.72
CA ARG A 64 11.31 -10.48 -8.79
C ARG A 64 11.45 -9.46 -7.65
N TYR A 65 12.63 -9.36 -7.02
CA TYR A 65 12.87 -8.40 -5.95
C TYR A 65 12.64 -6.95 -6.40
N VAL A 66 13.16 -6.58 -7.57
CA VAL A 66 13.00 -5.23 -8.13
C VAL A 66 11.52 -4.94 -8.41
N TRP A 67 10.83 -5.86 -9.09
CA TRP A 67 9.40 -5.71 -9.37
C TRP A 67 8.57 -5.53 -8.10
N TRP A 68 8.72 -6.45 -7.13
CA TRP A 68 7.97 -6.39 -5.88
C TRP A 68 8.29 -5.16 -5.04
N SER A 69 9.53 -4.66 -5.08
CA SER A 69 9.92 -3.41 -4.41
C SER A 69 9.22 -2.20 -5.01
N VAL A 70 9.15 -2.11 -6.36
CA VAL A 70 8.43 -1.04 -7.06
C VAL A 70 6.92 -1.15 -6.80
N PHE A 71 6.36 -2.35 -6.96
CA PHE A 71 4.93 -2.63 -6.78
C PHE A 71 4.45 -2.26 -5.37
N ILE A 72 5.07 -2.84 -4.34
CA ILE A 72 4.70 -2.62 -2.94
C ILE A 72 5.02 -1.18 -2.52
N GLY A 73 6.19 -0.67 -2.91
CA GLY A 73 6.65 0.67 -2.54
C GLY A 73 5.72 1.76 -3.08
N ALA A 74 5.41 1.72 -4.39
CA ALA A 74 4.48 2.64 -5.02
C ALA A 74 3.10 2.58 -4.34
N GLY A 75 2.57 1.37 -4.16
CA GLY A 75 1.24 1.20 -3.58
C GLY A 75 1.17 1.67 -2.11
N PHE A 76 2.17 1.42 -1.27
CA PHE A 76 2.19 1.96 0.10
C PHE A 76 2.26 3.48 0.15
N ILE A 77 3.05 4.10 -0.73
CA ILE A 77 3.14 5.57 -0.77
C ILE A 77 1.78 6.17 -1.14
N LEU A 78 1.13 5.64 -2.18
CA LEU A 78 -0.21 6.07 -2.60
C LEU A 78 -1.25 5.84 -1.50
N MET A 79 -1.24 4.66 -0.88
CA MET A 79 -2.17 4.34 0.21
C MET A 79 -1.97 5.27 1.41
N SER A 80 -0.73 5.61 1.75
CA SER A 80 -0.42 6.55 2.84
C SER A 80 -0.97 7.96 2.58
N TRP A 81 -1.30 8.29 1.34
CA TRP A 81 -1.89 9.56 0.92
C TRP A 81 -3.40 9.49 0.71
N GLY A 82 -4.05 8.37 1.01
CA GLY A 82 -5.46 8.19 0.67
C GLY A 82 -5.66 8.22 -0.84
N THR A 83 -4.82 7.49 -1.57
CA THR A 83 -5.01 7.23 -2.99
C THR A 83 -5.04 5.73 -3.19
N LEU A 84 -6.01 5.24 -3.96
CA LEU A 84 -6.09 3.82 -4.28
C LEU A 84 -4.81 3.44 -5.06
N PRO A 85 -4.10 2.37 -4.68
CA PRO A 85 -2.94 1.93 -5.43
C PRO A 85 -3.37 1.52 -6.85
N MET A 86 -2.54 1.85 -7.83
CA MET A 86 -2.88 1.67 -9.24
C MET A 86 -2.82 0.22 -9.71
N LEU A 87 -2.21 -0.66 -8.92
CA LEU A 87 -2.01 -2.07 -9.23
C LEU A 87 -2.72 -2.92 -8.19
N ILE A 88 -3.50 -3.88 -8.67
CA ILE A 88 -4.15 -4.89 -7.85
C ILE A 88 -3.25 -6.12 -7.84
N GLU A 89 -3.16 -6.79 -6.68
CA GLU A 89 -2.37 -8.02 -6.54
C GLU A 89 -2.76 -9.10 -7.56
N THR A 90 -4.04 -9.13 -7.97
CA THR A 90 -4.55 -10.06 -9.00
C THR A 90 -3.90 -9.89 -10.37
N ASP A 91 -3.38 -8.69 -10.65
CA ASP A 91 -2.73 -8.36 -11.93
C ASP A 91 -1.20 -8.57 -11.85
N CYS A 92 -0.70 -8.99 -10.68
CA CYS A 92 0.70 -9.30 -10.45
C CYS A 92 0.98 -10.76 -10.85
N HIS A 93 1.52 -10.97 -12.04
CA HIS A 93 1.91 -12.30 -12.55
C HIS A 93 3.36 -12.69 -12.19
N VAL A 94 3.98 -11.99 -11.23
CA VAL A 94 5.36 -12.24 -10.81
C VAL A 94 5.35 -12.92 -9.45
N GLN A 95 6.01 -14.06 -9.34
CA GLN A 95 6.09 -14.77 -8.08
C GLN A 95 6.84 -13.97 -7.02
N GLN A 96 6.51 -14.16 -5.74
CA GLN A 96 7.30 -13.56 -4.66
C GLN A 96 8.76 -14.01 -4.76
N PRO A 97 9.72 -13.12 -4.42
CA PRO A 97 11.12 -13.48 -4.40
C PRO A 97 11.36 -14.57 -3.36
N LEU A 98 12.16 -15.57 -3.73
CA LEU A 98 12.65 -16.60 -2.82
C LEU A 98 13.90 -16.09 -2.11
N ASP A 99 14.15 -16.61 -0.91
CA ASP A 99 15.37 -16.34 -0.17
C ASP A 99 16.56 -16.96 -0.93
N VAL A 100 17.36 -16.11 -1.59
CA VAL A 100 18.65 -16.51 -2.20
C VAL A 100 19.74 -16.44 -1.13
N GLU A 101 20.86 -17.15 -1.30
CA GLU A 101 21.95 -17.18 -0.31
C GLU A 101 22.42 -15.78 0.15
N ASP A 102 22.50 -14.81 -0.76
CA ASP A 102 22.85 -13.41 -0.44
C ASP A 102 21.79 -12.68 0.42
N SER A 103 20.61 -13.27 0.61
CA SER A 103 19.51 -12.73 1.39
C SER A 103 19.50 -13.22 2.83
N PHE A 104 20.42 -14.10 3.24
CA PHE A 104 20.53 -14.60 4.62
C PHE A 104 21.15 -13.59 5.60
N GLU A 105 21.56 -12.41 5.12
CA GLU A 105 22.04 -11.35 5.99
C GLU A 105 20.96 -10.97 7.01
N GLN A 106 21.31 -11.13 8.29
CA GLN A 106 20.51 -10.62 9.39
C GLN A 106 20.80 -9.14 9.59
N CYS A 107 19.78 -8.36 9.92
CA CYS A 107 20.00 -6.99 10.36
C CYS A 107 20.83 -7.00 11.66
N PRO A 108 22.02 -6.36 11.70
CA PRO A 108 22.83 -6.33 12.91
C PRO A 108 22.00 -5.67 14.04
N LYS A 109 21.83 -6.39 15.16
CA LYS A 109 21.05 -6.03 16.37
C LYS A 109 19.59 -6.50 16.42
N PHE A 110 19.04 -7.11 15.37
CA PHE A 110 17.71 -7.75 15.42
C PHE A 110 17.85 -9.27 15.44
N GLY A 111 17.83 -9.86 16.64
CA GLY A 111 17.83 -11.32 16.86
C GLY A 111 16.45 -11.96 16.69
N SER A 112 15.64 -11.46 15.75
CA SER A 112 14.30 -11.99 15.52
C SER A 112 14.35 -13.31 14.76
N THR A 113 13.39 -14.19 15.03
CA THR A 113 13.21 -15.47 14.34
C THR A 113 11.81 -15.54 13.76
N GLU A 114 11.65 -16.22 12.64
CA GLU A 114 10.35 -16.57 12.06
C GLU A 114 10.19 -18.09 11.94
N ILE A 115 8.94 -18.52 11.83
CA ILE A 115 8.60 -19.91 11.56
C ILE A 115 8.37 -20.04 10.05
N TYR A 116 9.18 -20.87 9.39
CA TYR A 116 9.02 -21.18 7.97
C TYR A 116 7.88 -22.19 7.76
N GLU A 117 7.48 -22.40 6.50
CA GLU A 117 6.38 -23.31 6.13
C GLU A 117 6.63 -24.76 6.56
N ASP A 118 7.90 -25.15 6.72
CA ASP A 118 8.33 -26.44 7.26
C ASP A 118 8.27 -26.53 8.80
N GLY A 119 7.79 -25.48 9.47
CA GLY A 119 7.68 -25.38 10.92
C GLY A 119 9.01 -25.08 11.62
N GLN A 120 10.12 -24.92 10.89
CA GLN A 120 11.40 -24.62 11.49
C GLN A 120 11.51 -23.14 11.86
N SER A 121 12.06 -22.88 13.05
CA SER A 121 12.43 -21.52 13.45
C SER A 121 13.78 -21.14 12.86
N ARG A 122 13.81 -20.05 12.09
CA ARG A 122 15.02 -19.51 11.47
C ARG A 122 15.15 -18.02 11.72
N PRO A 123 16.37 -17.48 11.73
CA PRO A 123 16.64 -16.05 11.61
C PRO A 123 15.72 -15.30 10.65
N VAL A 124 15.23 -14.12 11.07
CA VAL A 124 14.67 -13.13 10.14
C VAL A 124 15.81 -12.52 9.34
N THR A 125 15.65 -12.51 8.03
CA THR A 125 16.64 -12.05 7.05
C THR A 125 16.08 -10.90 6.21
N VAL A 126 16.89 -10.37 5.29
CA VAL A 126 16.41 -9.41 4.27
C VAL A 126 15.29 -10.01 3.42
N GLY A 127 15.37 -11.31 3.12
CA GLY A 127 14.33 -12.06 2.42
C GLY A 127 13.01 -12.11 3.21
N SER A 128 13.09 -12.46 4.50
CA SER A 128 11.94 -12.44 5.42
C SER A 128 11.24 -11.08 5.45
N TYR A 129 12.03 -10.00 5.53
CA TYR A 129 11.50 -8.64 5.56
C TYR A 129 10.70 -8.28 4.30
N ASN A 130 11.17 -8.68 3.11
CA ASN A 130 10.45 -8.46 1.87
C ASN A 130 9.12 -9.24 1.83
N ARG A 131 9.10 -10.50 2.28
CA ARG A 131 7.85 -11.27 2.39
C ARG A 131 6.86 -10.64 3.37
N PHE A 132 7.35 -10.14 4.52
CA PHE A 132 6.49 -9.45 5.49
C PHE A 132 5.92 -8.14 4.93
N LYS A 133 6.72 -7.37 4.19
CA LYS A 133 6.23 -6.18 3.47
C LYS A 133 5.13 -6.52 2.48
N ALA A 134 5.29 -7.61 1.72
CA ALA A 134 4.27 -8.08 0.79
C ALA A 134 2.96 -8.46 1.50
N LYS A 135 3.05 -9.25 2.58
CA LYS A 135 1.88 -9.60 3.40
C LYS A 135 1.18 -8.37 3.97
N MET A 136 1.96 -7.41 4.48
CA MET A 136 1.42 -6.15 5.00
C MET A 136 0.71 -5.34 3.91
N TYR A 137 1.27 -5.32 2.69
CA TYR A 137 0.66 -4.66 1.54
C TYR A 137 -0.71 -5.24 1.21
N THR A 138 -0.83 -6.56 1.11
CA THR A 138 -2.10 -7.24 0.84
C THR A 138 -3.17 -6.88 1.88
N ILE A 139 -2.80 -6.86 3.16
CA ILE A 139 -3.72 -6.45 4.26
C ILE A 139 -4.13 -4.99 4.11
N ALA A 140 -3.16 -4.08 3.93
CA ALA A 140 -3.42 -2.66 3.79
C ALA A 140 -4.30 -2.35 2.58
N ASN A 141 -4.02 -3.00 1.45
CA ASN A 141 -4.79 -2.86 0.23
C ASN A 141 -6.24 -3.31 0.42
N SER A 142 -6.46 -4.45 1.07
CA SER A 142 -7.81 -4.95 1.36
C SER A 142 -8.62 -3.95 2.20
N ILE A 143 -8.02 -3.40 3.26
CA ILE A 143 -8.66 -2.38 4.11
C ILE A 143 -8.95 -1.12 3.29
N MET A 144 -8.00 -0.68 2.46
CA MET A 144 -8.15 0.51 1.63
C MET A 144 -9.31 0.37 0.65
N HIS A 145 -9.39 -0.74 -0.08
CA HIS A 145 -10.50 -1.02 -0.97
C HIS A 145 -11.85 -1.01 -0.23
N GLN A 146 -11.93 -1.60 0.96
CA GLN A 146 -13.17 -1.53 1.76
C GLN A 146 -13.55 -0.07 2.07
N ILE A 147 -12.62 0.76 2.54
CA ILE A 147 -12.91 2.16 2.89
C ILE A 147 -13.45 2.94 1.67
N TYR A 148 -12.82 2.80 0.50
CA TYR A 148 -13.23 3.54 -0.70
C TYR A 148 -14.56 3.03 -1.29
N PHE A 149 -14.76 1.72 -1.35
CA PHE A 149 -15.96 1.15 -1.99
C PHE A 149 -17.17 1.06 -1.04
N THR A 150 -16.98 1.01 0.28
CA THR A 150 -18.08 1.14 1.26
C THR A 150 -18.63 2.57 1.30
N GLN A 151 -17.78 3.59 1.11
CA GLN A 151 -18.23 5.00 1.02
C GLN A 151 -19.08 5.26 -0.23
N HIS A 152 -18.81 4.57 -1.34
CA HIS A 152 -19.58 4.72 -2.58
C HIS A 152 -21.00 4.11 -2.47
N ASN A 153 -21.16 3.00 -1.73
CA ASN A 153 -22.46 2.32 -1.60
C ASN A 153 -23.39 2.93 -0.53
N GLY A 154 -22.87 3.77 0.38
CA GLY A 154 -23.68 4.43 1.42
C GLY A 154 -24.44 5.69 0.95
N SER A 155 -24.28 6.08 -0.31
CA SER A 155 -24.84 7.34 -0.85
C SER A 155 -26.14 7.17 -1.63
N GLU A 156 -26.57 5.93 -1.93
CA GLU A 156 -27.77 5.67 -2.76
C GLU A 156 -29.01 5.23 -1.96
N GLU A 157 -28.92 4.98 -0.65
CA GLU A 157 -30.06 4.49 0.15
C GLU A 157 -30.82 5.54 0.97
N LEU A 158 -30.46 6.83 0.89
CA LEU A 158 -31.13 7.89 1.68
C LEU A 158 -32.23 8.68 0.95
N CYS A 159 -32.61 8.25 -0.25
CA CYS A 159 -33.74 8.83 -0.98
C CYS A 159 -34.65 7.76 -1.60
N SER A 160 -35.02 6.74 -0.82
CA SER A 160 -36.12 5.83 -1.15
C SER A 160 -37.34 6.12 -0.26
N ASP A 161 -38.14 7.08 -0.74
CA ASP A 161 -39.59 7.26 -0.60
C ASP A 161 -40.28 6.75 0.71
N PRO A 162 -40.84 7.64 1.55
CA PRO A 162 -41.59 7.27 2.75
C PRO A 162 -42.95 6.56 2.48
N SER A 163 -43.26 6.18 1.24
CA SER A 163 -44.55 5.57 0.86
C SER A 163 -44.67 4.05 1.11
N LYS A 164 -43.64 3.38 1.66
CA LYS A 164 -43.56 1.90 1.66
C LYS A 164 -43.89 1.15 2.96
N TYR A 165 -44.65 1.74 3.88
CA TYR A 165 -45.19 0.98 5.03
C TYR A 165 -46.72 0.79 4.89
N PRO A 166 -47.22 -0.46 4.88
CA PRO A 166 -48.66 -0.69 4.89
C PRO A 166 -49.25 -0.25 6.23
N THR A 167 -50.27 0.61 6.17
CA THR A 167 -51.14 0.95 7.30
C THR A 167 -51.76 -0.32 7.86
N ILE A 168 -51.38 -0.70 9.07
CA ILE A 168 -52.08 -1.73 9.84
C ILE A 168 -53.25 -1.04 10.54
N THR A 169 -54.46 -1.29 10.03
CA THR A 169 -55.72 -0.90 10.68
C THR A 169 -56.06 -1.92 11.76
N TYR A 170 -56.31 -1.45 12.99
CA TYR A 170 -57.01 -2.22 14.03
C TYR A 170 -58.52 -2.09 13.88
#